data_AF-A0A3N1WQL5-F1
#
_entry.id   AF-A0A3N1WQL5-F1
#
_cell.length_a   1.000
_cell.length_b   1.000
_cell.length_c   1.000
_cell.angle_alpha   90.00
_cell.angle_beta   90.00
_cell.angle_gamma   90.00
#
_symmetry.space_group_name_H-M   'P 1'
#
loop_
_entity.id
_entity.type
_entity.pdbx_description
1 polymer ?
#
loop_
_entity_poly.entity_id
_entity_poly.type
_entity_poly.pdbx_seq_one_letter_code
_entity_poly.pdbx_strand_id
1 'polypeptide(L)'
;MNELNSIGLSAATPVVLRRRSEDVPSSGSSPVAADDPAMLHKRSEILAAMRSNLEESEVEPSIRSRMIALLDELDLHLGLGTFHARKAALTAFAAAHTAILFPVLGPLIDSLGDHA
;
A
#
# COMPACT_ATOMS: atom_id res chain seq x y z
N MET A 1 -5.80 20.72 -52.68
CA MET A 1 -4.66 19.87 -53.03
C MET A 1 -3.39 20.67 -52.78
N ASN A 2 -2.64 20.36 -51.73
CA ASN A 2 -1.24 19.93 -51.82
C ASN A 2 -0.73 19.56 -50.41
N GLU A 3 -0.43 18.28 -50.24
CA GLU A 3 0.28 17.71 -49.10
C GLU A 3 1.73 18.22 -49.04
N LEU A 4 2.24 18.47 -47.84
CA LEU A 4 3.68 18.54 -47.59
C LEU A 4 4.04 17.64 -46.42
N ASN A 5 4.28 16.39 -46.81
CA ASN A 5 5.31 15.47 -46.33
C ASN A 5 5.92 15.66 -44.94
N SER A 6 5.63 14.66 -44.12
CA SER A 6 6.55 14.05 -43.15
C SER A 6 7.99 13.94 -43.66
N ILE A 7 8.94 14.35 -42.83
CA ILE A 7 10.27 13.75 -42.81
C ILE A 7 10.61 13.48 -41.35
N GLY A 8 10.50 12.21 -40.95
CA GLY A 8 11.22 11.71 -39.80
C GLY A 8 12.68 11.48 -40.18
N LEU A 9 13.62 11.84 -39.30
CA LEU A 9 14.93 11.21 -39.30
C LEU A 9 15.51 11.13 -37.88
N SER A 10 15.87 9.88 -37.56
CA SER A 10 16.44 9.34 -36.33
C SER A 10 17.77 9.95 -35.86
N ALA A 11 17.86 10.02 -34.53
CA ALA A 11 18.93 9.53 -33.64
C ALA A 11 20.41 9.68 -34.05
N ALA A 12 21.17 10.46 -33.24
CA ALA A 12 22.36 9.99 -32.49
C ALA A 12 22.98 11.15 -31.67
N THR A 13 23.08 10.94 -30.36
CA THR A 13 23.80 11.68 -29.30
C THR A 13 25.35 11.60 -29.47
N PRO A 14 26.24 12.11 -28.59
CA PRO A 14 26.11 12.93 -27.34
C PRO A 14 27.16 14.08 -27.21
N VAL A 15 26.95 15.07 -26.34
CA VAL A 15 28.08 15.68 -25.59
C VAL A 15 27.66 16.00 -24.15
N VAL A 16 28.27 15.29 -23.22
CA VAL A 16 28.21 15.49 -21.77
C VAL A 16 29.02 16.73 -21.42
N LEU A 17 28.38 17.76 -20.88
CA LEU A 17 29.07 18.82 -20.12
C LEU A 17 28.68 18.68 -18.65
N ARG A 18 29.60 18.06 -17.92
CA ARG A 18 29.48 17.79 -16.50
C ARG A 18 29.98 19.01 -15.70
N ARG A 19 29.16 19.34 -14.69
CA ARG A 19 29.45 20.08 -13.45
C ARG A 19 29.51 21.60 -13.49
N ARG A 20 28.49 22.20 -12.84
CA ARG A 20 28.76 23.02 -11.66
C ARG A 20 27.94 22.49 -10.50
N SER A 21 28.64 22.22 -9.41
CA SER A 21 28.09 21.76 -8.15
C SER A 21 27.28 22.89 -7.52
N GLU A 22 25.95 22.79 -7.54
CA GLU A 22 25.13 23.45 -6.56
C GLU A 22 24.76 22.42 -5.50
N ASP A 23 25.17 22.76 -4.29
CA ASP A 23 24.96 22.10 -3.02
C ASP A 23 23.46 22.02 -2.74
N VAL A 24 22.80 21.01 -3.30
CA VAL A 24 21.53 20.54 -2.77
C VAL A 24 21.87 19.70 -1.55
N PRO A 25 21.27 19.98 -0.37
CA PRO A 25 21.34 19.00 0.71
C PRO A 25 20.88 17.68 0.09
N SER A 26 21.76 16.70 0.22
CA SER A 26 21.46 15.30 0.00
C SER A 26 20.41 14.89 1.03
N SER A 27 19.17 15.36 0.88
CA SER A 27 18.01 14.61 1.31
C SER A 27 17.94 13.51 0.28
N GLY A 28 18.68 12.44 0.57
CA GLY A 28 18.53 11.20 -0.14
C GLY A 28 17.05 11.01 -0.36
N SER A 29 16.64 10.86 -1.62
CA SER A 29 15.62 9.85 -1.85
C SER A 29 16.25 8.59 -1.30
N SER A 30 16.10 8.40 0.02
CA SER A 30 16.07 7.09 0.61
C SER A 30 15.24 6.32 -0.39
N PRO A 31 15.74 5.22 -0.97
CA PRO A 31 14.79 4.28 -1.51
C PRO A 31 13.74 4.17 -0.42
N VAL A 32 12.48 4.54 -0.71
CA VAL A 32 11.37 4.01 0.07
C VAL A 32 11.73 2.55 0.09
N ALA A 33 12.14 2.06 1.27
CA ALA A 33 12.64 0.72 1.37
C ALA A 33 11.52 -0.11 0.78
N ALA A 34 11.79 -0.74 -0.36
CA ALA A 34 10.83 -1.64 -0.94
C ALA A 34 10.56 -2.63 0.18
N ASP A 35 9.33 -2.61 0.69
CA ASP A 35 8.92 -3.43 1.81
C ASP A 35 9.36 -4.86 1.50
N ASP A 36 9.97 -5.54 2.47
CA ASP A 36 10.57 -6.84 2.22
C ASP A 36 9.53 -7.80 1.61
N PRO A 37 9.81 -8.52 0.51
CA PRO A 37 8.81 -9.34 -0.14
C PRO A 37 8.24 -10.44 0.78
N ALA A 38 9.01 -10.93 1.76
CA ALA A 38 8.50 -11.87 2.75
C ALA A 38 7.57 -11.18 3.76
N MET A 39 7.84 -9.92 4.09
CA MET A 39 6.99 -9.10 4.95
C MET A 39 5.67 -8.73 4.28
N LEU A 40 5.69 -8.37 2.99
CA LEU A 40 4.48 -8.19 2.18
C LEU A 40 3.66 -9.48 2.10
N HIS A 41 4.31 -10.63 1.86
CA HIS A 41 3.63 -11.92 1.85
C HIS A 41 2.93 -12.19 3.18
N LYS A 42 3.64 -12.04 4.29
CA LYS A 42 3.10 -12.26 5.64
C LYS A 42 1.91 -11.34 5.95
N ARG A 43 1.98 -10.06 5.56
CA ARG A 43 0.86 -9.14 5.72
C ARG A 43 -0.35 -9.55 4.89
N SER A 44 -0.15 -10.02 3.66
CA SER A 44 -1.22 -10.56 2.82
C SER A 44 -1.86 -11.82 3.43
N GLU A 45 -1.06 -12.72 4.02
CA GLU A 45 -1.58 -13.87 4.77
C GLU A 45 -2.44 -13.44 5.97
N ILE A 46 -2.01 -12.42 6.72
CA ILE A 46 -2.79 -11.87 7.84
C ILE A 46 -4.11 -11.26 7.34
N LEU A 47 -4.11 -10.57 6.19
CA LEU A 47 -5.33 -10.02 5.57
C LEU A 47 -6.30 -11.14 5.15
N ALA A 48 -5.79 -12.24 4.58
CA ALA A 48 -6.59 -13.40 4.23
C ALA A 48 -7.20 -14.07 5.47
N ALA A 49 -6.42 -14.22 6.55
CA ALA A 49 -6.90 -14.75 7.82
C ALA A 49 -8.00 -13.86 8.44
N MET A 50 -7.86 -12.54 8.37
CA MET A 50 -8.89 -11.61 8.85
C MET A 50 -10.19 -11.72 8.05
N ARG A 51 -10.12 -11.91 6.73
CA ARG A 51 -11.30 -12.17 5.90
C ARG A 51 -11.98 -13.48 6.33
N SER A 52 -11.24 -14.58 6.44
CA SER A 52 -11.78 -15.87 6.88
C SER A 52 -12.48 -15.76 8.24
N ASN A 53 -11.80 -15.18 9.23
CA ASN A 53 -12.35 -15.00 10.58
C ASN A 53 -13.64 -14.17 10.56
N LEU A 54 -13.71 -13.15 9.72
CA LEU A 54 -14.89 -12.27 9.60
C LEU A 54 -16.06 -12.95 8.88
N GLU A 55 -15.77 -13.83 7.91
CA GLU A 55 -16.78 -14.65 7.23
C GLU A 55 -17.38 -15.70 8.15
N GLU A 56 -16.56 -16.32 9.01
CA GLU A 56 -16.99 -17.31 10.00
C GLU A 56 -17.67 -16.69 11.23
N SER A 57 -17.47 -15.39 11.46
CA SER A 57 -18.04 -14.69 12.61
C SER A 57 -19.48 -14.22 12.35
N GLU A 58 -20.30 -14.23 13.40
CA GLU A 58 -21.69 -13.74 13.42
C GLU A 58 -21.80 -12.19 13.45
N VAL A 59 -20.88 -11.51 12.75
CA VAL A 59 -20.89 -10.05 12.62
C VAL A 59 -22.04 -9.61 11.71
N GLU A 60 -22.72 -8.53 12.11
CA GLU A 60 -23.71 -7.84 11.28
C GLU A 60 -23.24 -7.67 9.82
N PRO A 61 -24.06 -7.99 8.81
CA PRO A 61 -23.64 -8.02 7.40
C PRO A 61 -23.16 -6.66 6.88
N SER A 62 -23.72 -5.57 7.41
CA SER A 62 -23.28 -4.20 7.09
C SER A 62 -21.87 -3.90 7.61
N ILE A 63 -21.56 -4.35 8.85
CA ILE A 63 -20.24 -4.19 9.46
C ILE A 63 -19.23 -5.09 8.75
N ARG A 64 -19.62 -6.35 8.46
CA ARG A 64 -18.82 -7.29 7.67
C ARG A 64 -18.45 -6.70 6.32
N SER A 65 -19.43 -6.22 5.56
CA SER A 65 -19.19 -5.63 4.22
C SER A 65 -18.25 -4.43 4.29
N ARG A 66 -18.42 -3.56 5.29
CA ARG A 66 -17.55 -2.40 5.48
C ARG A 66 -16.13 -2.82 5.85
N MET A 67 -15.97 -3.83 6.70
CA MET A 67 -14.68 -4.37 7.10
C MET A 67 -13.95 -5.04 5.91
N ILE A 68 -14.65 -5.85 5.12
CA ILE A 68 -14.10 -6.46 3.90
C ILE A 68 -13.57 -5.38 2.96
N ALA A 69 -14.32 -4.30 2.74
CA ALA A 69 -13.88 -3.19 1.91
C ALA A 69 -12.59 -2.53 2.44
N LEU A 70 -12.47 -2.35 3.76
CA LEU A 70 -11.25 -1.80 4.37
C LEU A 70 -10.06 -2.75 4.25
N LEU A 71 -10.28 -4.07 4.33
CA LEU A 71 -9.24 -5.08 4.11
C LEU A 71 -8.76 -5.10 2.65
N ASP A 72 -9.68 -4.98 1.67
CA ASP A 72 -9.35 -4.84 0.25
C ASP A 72 -8.56 -3.57 -0.03
N GLU A 73 -8.98 -2.44 0.54
CA GLU A 73 -8.23 -1.18 0.43
C GLU A 73 -6.83 -1.31 1.04
N LEU A 74 -6.67 -2.08 2.12
CA LEU A 74 -5.37 -2.28 2.77
C LEU A 74 -4.45 -3.19 1.94
N ASP A 75 -5.00 -4.24 1.30
CA ASP A 75 -4.26 -5.14 0.39
C ASP A 75 -3.81 -4.41 -0.88
N LEU A 76 -4.67 -3.56 -1.47
CA LEU A 76 -4.32 -2.76 -2.64
C LEU A 76 -3.17 -1.78 -2.37
N HIS A 77 -3.07 -1.29 -1.14
CA HIS A 77 -2.01 -0.36 -0.72
C HIS A 77 -0.86 -1.05 0.02
N LEU A 78 -0.78 -2.38 -0.04
CA LEU A 78 0.30 -3.14 0.58
C LEU A 78 1.65 -2.74 -0.02
N GLY A 79 2.61 -2.38 0.84
CA GLY A 79 3.93 -1.90 0.41
C GLY A 79 3.95 -0.46 -0.12
N LEU A 80 2.82 0.26 -0.09
CA LEU A 80 2.78 1.69 -0.38
C LEU A 80 2.94 2.51 0.91
N GLY A 81 3.49 3.72 0.81
CA GLY A 81 3.62 4.63 1.97
C GLY A 81 2.30 5.00 2.64
N THR A 82 1.16 4.79 1.97
CA THR A 82 -0.19 5.00 2.50
C THR A 82 -0.70 3.82 3.34
N PHE A 83 0.00 2.69 3.37
CA PHE A 83 -0.39 1.48 4.12
C PHE A 83 -0.68 1.80 5.59
N HIS A 84 0.19 2.56 6.26
CA HIS A 84 0.02 2.90 7.67
C HIS A 84 -1.24 3.75 7.93
N ALA A 85 -1.58 4.67 7.02
CA ALA A 85 -2.81 5.47 7.12
C ALA A 85 -4.06 4.59 6.93
N ARG A 86 -4.02 3.65 5.99
CA ARG A 86 -5.11 2.68 5.77
C ARG A 86 -5.25 1.71 6.95
N LYS A 87 -4.14 1.24 7.49
CA LYS A 87 -4.12 0.43 8.71
C LYS A 87 -4.75 1.20 9.88
N ALA A 88 -4.39 2.46 10.08
CA ALA A 88 -4.97 3.27 11.15
C ALA A 88 -6.49 3.42 11.01
N ALA A 89 -7.01 3.57 9.79
CA ALA A 89 -8.46 3.59 9.53
C ALA A 89 -9.12 2.24 9.85
N LEU A 90 -8.49 1.12 9.48
CA LEU A 90 -8.94 -0.23 9.85
C LEU A 90 -8.98 -0.41 11.37
N THR A 91 -7.91 -0.03 12.08
CA THR A 91 -7.82 -0.10 13.54
C THR A 91 -8.88 0.77 14.21
N ALA A 92 -9.11 1.99 13.72
CA ALA A 92 -10.14 2.88 14.26
C ALA A 92 -11.54 2.30 14.07
N PHE A 93 -11.83 1.70 12.91
CA PHE A 93 -13.11 1.05 12.64
C PHE A 93 -13.32 -0.20 13.52
N ALA A 94 -12.28 -1.02 13.69
CA ALA A 94 -12.30 -2.17 14.58
C ALA A 94 -12.52 -1.74 16.04
N ALA A 95 -11.85 -0.68 16.50
CA ALA A 95 -12.01 -0.13 17.83
C ALA A 95 -13.42 0.45 18.06
N ALA A 96 -14.02 1.09 17.04
CA ALA A 96 -15.38 1.59 17.11
C ALA A 96 -16.42 0.48 17.32
N HIS A 97 -16.12 -0.75 16.88
CA HIS A 97 -16.96 -1.93 17.13
C HIS A 97 -16.20 -3.01 17.90
N THR A 98 -15.41 -2.59 18.90
CA THR A 98 -14.53 -3.47 19.68
C THR A 98 -15.26 -4.69 20.25
N ALA A 99 -16.50 -4.52 20.70
CA ALA A 99 -17.29 -5.60 21.30
C ALA A 99 -17.55 -6.77 20.35
N ILE A 100 -17.46 -6.55 19.03
CA ILE A 100 -17.78 -7.53 18.00
C ILE A 100 -16.52 -7.93 17.21
N LEU A 101 -15.66 -6.95 16.90
CA LEU A 101 -14.53 -7.13 15.99
C LEU A 101 -13.21 -7.42 16.69
N PHE A 102 -13.02 -6.95 17.92
CA PHE A 102 -11.77 -7.17 18.65
C PHE A 102 -11.43 -8.65 18.92
N PRO A 103 -12.37 -9.52 19.37
CA PRO A 103 -12.05 -10.93 19.60
C PRO A 103 -11.73 -11.70 18.29
N VAL A 104 -12.19 -11.18 17.15
CA VAL A 104 -12.06 -11.82 15.84
C VAL A 104 -10.80 -11.34 15.10
N LEU A 105 -10.48 -10.05 15.21
CA LEU A 105 -9.50 -9.37 14.35
C LEU A 105 -8.42 -8.61 15.12
N GLY A 106 -8.61 -8.32 16.42
CA GLY A 106 -7.69 -7.52 17.22
C GLY A 106 -6.23 -8.02 17.17
N PRO A 107 -5.96 -9.31 17.44
CA PRO A 107 -4.61 -9.88 17.36
C PRO A 107 -3.98 -9.81 15.96
N LEU A 108 -4.79 -9.90 14.90
CA LEU A 108 -4.35 -9.86 13.51
C LEU A 108 -4.01 -8.42 13.07
N ILE A 109 -4.80 -7.44 13.51
CA ILE A 109 -4.53 -6.01 13.27
C ILE A 109 -3.22 -5.57 13.95
N ASP A 110 -2.94 -6.10 15.14
CA ASP A 110 -1.69 -5.87 15.85
C ASP A 110 -0.49 -6.47 15.10
N SER A 111 -0.61 -7.74 14.68
CA SER A 111 0.39 -8.46 13.88
C SER A 111 0.73 -7.78 12.54
N LEU A 112 -0.20 -7.03 11.95
CA LEU A 112 0.05 -6.21 10.75
C LEU A 112 1.04 -5.04 10.99
N GLY A 113 1.28 -4.64 12.23
CA GLY A 113 2.17 -3.53 12.60
C GLY A 113 3.54 -3.92 13.12
N ASP A 114 3.67 -5.11 13.69
CA ASP A 114 4.88 -5.57 14.37
C ASP A 114 6.04 -5.89 13.41
N HIS A 115 5.77 -5.95 12.11
CA HIS A 115 6.78 -6.32 11.10
C HIS A 115 7.56 -5.15 10.49
N ALA A 116 7.35 -3.90 10.95
CA ALA A 116 8.04 -2.71 10.43
C ALA A 116 9.46 -2.50 10.99
#